data_AF-A0A9X8CTL2-F1
#
_entry.id   AF-A0A9X8CTL2-F1
#
_cell.length_a   1.000
_cell.length_b   1.000
_cell.length_c   1.000
_cell.angle_alpha   90.00
_cell.angle_beta   90.00
_cell.angle_gamma   90.00
#
_symmetry.space_group_name_H-M   'P 1'
#
loop_
_entity.id
_entity.type
_entity.pdbx_description
1 polymer ?
#
loop_
_entity_poly.entity_id
_entity_poly.type
_entity_poly.pdbx_seq_one_letter_code
_entity_poly.pdbx_strand_id
1 'polypeptide(L)'
;MLGSTFVPERVECNIICIWKHLMEKSIFRYRIIWRLKMGRYRKYFKIYRKMQEMNIKSLMYYRADFLMMTFFTLLSQVSNLAVVGIIYTNIPTVGGWSVWEILLLYGYLLFSEGWVNFFFQGSWKIAQMVNKSEIDRFLVRPLPTGMQMAASRIDFDGLNKMIIALGILSVGIKNCKINWTIIKILYFVASLLTASMIRFCMIWLASCMSFWMQGPKNSLNYLVLSVGEMAKYPLIIYPGLLKGIFGYIIPYAYISYYPAGFLLGKKDMLPGCLLLFPVCIGMLWLSAVCLKRGLGRYESAGN
;
A
#
# COMPACT_ATOMS: atom_id res chain seq x y z
N MET A 1 -22.65 -2.73 77.42
CA MET A 1 -21.45 -2.41 76.61
C MET A 1 -21.72 -2.99 75.22
N LEU A 2 -22.08 -2.13 74.25
CA LEU A 2 -21.25 -1.75 73.08
C LEU A 2 -20.89 -2.97 72.22
N GLY A 3 -21.21 -3.09 70.93
CA GLY A 3 -21.80 -2.18 69.96
C GLY A 3 -21.90 -2.85 68.57
N SER A 4 -22.73 -2.24 67.72
CA SER A 4 -22.72 -2.17 66.25
C SER A 4 -21.93 -3.19 65.42
N THR A 5 -22.59 -3.80 64.43
CA THR A 5 -22.09 -3.79 63.04
C THR A 5 -23.23 -3.45 62.08
N PHE A 6 -23.11 -2.27 61.48
CA PHE A 6 -23.97 -1.68 60.46
C PHE A 6 -23.47 -2.18 59.10
N VAL A 7 -24.32 -2.83 58.31
CA VAL A 7 -23.99 -3.25 56.93
C VAL A 7 -24.32 -2.08 55.97
N PRO A 8 -23.38 -1.59 55.13
CA PRO A 8 -23.61 -0.41 54.30
C PRO A 8 -24.06 -0.78 52.87
N GLU A 9 -25.35 -1.04 52.66
CA GLU A 9 -25.92 -1.30 51.31
C GLU A 9 -26.07 -0.02 50.44
N ARG A 10 -25.80 1.17 50.98
CA ARG A 10 -26.13 2.45 50.33
C ARG A 10 -25.00 3.07 49.50
N VAL A 11 -23.78 2.51 49.53
CA VAL A 11 -22.58 3.09 48.89
C VAL A 11 -22.36 2.58 47.46
N GLU A 12 -22.70 1.33 47.16
CA GLU A 12 -22.44 0.74 45.83
C GLU A 12 -23.30 1.36 44.71
N CYS A 13 -24.52 1.79 45.03
CA CYS A 13 -25.44 2.39 44.05
C CYS A 13 -24.94 3.75 43.52
N ASN A 14 -24.22 4.52 44.36
CA ASN A 14 -23.65 5.81 43.96
C ASN A 14 -22.45 5.65 43.01
N ILE A 15 -21.63 4.61 43.18
CA ILE A 15 -20.45 4.38 42.35
C ILE A 15 -20.87 3.99 40.94
N ILE A 16 -21.81 3.05 40.78
CA ILE A 16 -22.29 2.62 39.44
C ILE A 16 -22.95 3.78 38.68
N CYS A 17 -23.69 4.66 39.37
CA CYS A 17 -24.32 5.83 38.77
C CYS A 17 -23.28 6.87 38.32
N ILE A 18 -22.24 7.11 39.12
CA ILE A 18 -21.11 7.98 38.77
C ILE A 18 -20.33 7.42 37.58
N TRP A 19 -20.06 6.11 37.55
CA TRP A 19 -19.37 5.44 36.43
C TRP A 19 -20.17 5.49 35.14
N LYS A 20 -21.50 5.30 35.20
CA LYS A 20 -22.38 5.42 34.03
C LYS A 20 -22.39 6.85 33.48
N HIS A 21 -22.45 7.86 34.35
CA HIS A 21 -22.42 9.26 33.94
C HIS A 21 -21.05 9.71 33.39
N LEU A 22 -19.95 9.19 33.94
CA LEU A 22 -18.59 9.42 33.42
C LEU A 22 -18.36 8.72 32.07
N MET A 23 -18.86 7.48 31.89
CA MET A 23 -18.82 6.80 30.60
C MET A 23 -19.66 7.52 29.55
N GLU A 24 -20.86 7.99 29.89
CA GLU A 24 -21.73 8.68 28.95
C GLU A 24 -21.14 10.03 28.49
N LYS A 25 -20.51 10.78 29.41
CA LYS A 25 -19.74 11.99 29.07
C LYS A 25 -18.52 11.68 28.21
N SER A 26 -17.79 10.59 28.47
CA SER A 26 -16.64 10.20 27.65
C SER A 26 -17.08 9.79 26.24
N ILE A 27 -18.12 8.96 26.12
CA ILE A 27 -18.71 8.53 24.85
C ILE A 27 -19.24 9.73 24.06
N PHE A 28 -19.92 10.69 24.72
CA PHE A 28 -20.41 11.90 24.07
C PHE A 28 -19.28 12.79 23.55
N ARG A 29 -18.22 12.97 24.35
CA ARG A 29 -16.99 13.69 23.95
C ARG A 29 -16.30 12.98 22.79
N TYR A 30 -16.19 11.66 22.84
CA TYR A 30 -15.70 10.85 21.72
C TYR A 30 -16.58 11.02 20.48
N ARG A 31 -17.91 11.03 20.60
CA ARG A 31 -18.86 11.21 19.49
C ARG A 31 -18.73 12.57 18.81
N ILE A 32 -18.53 13.64 19.58
CA ILE A 32 -18.30 15.00 19.05
C ILE A 32 -16.93 15.09 18.37
N ILE A 33 -15.87 14.58 18.99
CA ILE A 33 -14.52 14.53 18.39
C ILE A 33 -14.55 13.68 17.12
N TRP A 34 -15.30 12.57 17.11
CA TRP A 34 -15.49 11.72 15.94
C TRP A 34 -16.22 12.45 14.81
N ARG A 35 -17.31 13.18 15.11
CA ARG A 35 -18.02 13.98 14.09
C ARG A 35 -17.15 15.09 13.51
N LEU A 36 -16.38 15.79 14.34
CA LEU A 36 -15.46 16.85 13.90
C LEU A 36 -14.31 16.28 13.06
N LYS A 37 -13.71 15.15 13.47
CA LYS A 37 -12.68 14.45 12.69
C LYS A 37 -13.26 13.92 11.36
N MET A 38 -14.45 13.32 11.37
CA MET A 38 -15.11 12.81 10.15
C MET A 38 -15.45 13.93 9.16
N GLY A 39 -15.91 15.09 9.62
CA GLY A 39 -16.10 16.26 8.76
C GLY A 39 -14.81 16.73 8.09
N ARG A 40 -13.69 16.69 8.83
CA ARG A 40 -12.35 17.00 8.32
C ARG A 40 -11.85 15.97 7.30
N TYR A 41 -12.00 14.67 7.57
CA TYR A 41 -11.64 13.60 6.62
C TYR A 41 -12.47 13.64 5.34
N ARG A 42 -13.78 13.91 5.42
CA ARG A 42 -14.63 14.11 4.23
C ARG A 42 -14.15 15.29 3.39
N LYS A 43 -13.76 16.40 4.02
CA LYS A 43 -13.18 17.56 3.33
C LYS A 43 -11.86 17.18 2.65
N TYR A 44 -10.96 16.49 3.35
CA TYR A 44 -9.70 16.02 2.77
C TYR A 44 -9.93 15.08 1.58
N PHE A 45 -10.82 14.10 1.71
CA PHE A 45 -11.16 13.21 0.60
C PHE A 45 -11.73 13.96 -0.61
N LYS A 46 -12.61 14.95 -0.38
CA LYS A 46 -13.14 15.82 -1.45
C LYS A 46 -12.03 16.60 -2.15
N ILE A 47 -11.04 17.10 -1.40
CA ILE A 47 -9.89 17.83 -1.93
C ILE A 47 -8.97 16.89 -2.71
N TYR A 48 -8.66 15.69 -2.17
CA TYR A 48 -7.90 14.66 -2.88
C TYR A 48 -8.53 14.37 -4.24
N ARG A 49 -9.83 14.08 -4.24
CA ARG A 49 -10.57 13.80 -5.47
C ARG A 49 -10.46 14.95 -6.47
N LYS A 50 -10.58 16.21 -6.01
CA LYS A 50 -10.43 17.39 -6.88
C LYS A 50 -9.02 17.53 -7.46
N MET A 51 -7.98 17.25 -6.67
CA MET A 51 -6.59 17.22 -7.16
C MET A 51 -6.41 16.15 -8.25
N GLN A 52 -6.97 14.96 -8.04
CA GLN A 52 -6.91 13.88 -9.03
C GLN A 52 -7.71 14.20 -10.30
N GLU A 53 -8.89 14.80 -10.18
CA GLU A 53 -9.66 15.28 -11.35
C GLU A 53 -8.85 16.31 -12.16
N MET A 54 -8.11 17.21 -11.51
CA MET A 54 -7.24 18.17 -12.19
C MET A 54 -6.04 17.51 -12.87
N ASN A 55 -5.38 16.56 -12.20
CA ASN A 55 -4.27 15.79 -12.77
C ASN A 55 -4.70 15.02 -14.03
N ILE A 56 -5.87 14.37 -13.98
CA ILE A 56 -6.44 13.65 -15.12
C ILE A 56 -6.72 14.61 -16.28
N LYS A 57 -7.33 15.77 -16.03
CA LYS A 57 -7.57 16.78 -17.07
C LYS A 57 -6.29 17.29 -17.73
N SER A 58 -5.24 17.51 -16.93
CA SER A 58 -3.93 17.93 -17.42
C SER A 58 -3.31 16.90 -18.38
N LEU A 59 -3.41 15.61 -18.01
CA LEU A 59 -2.92 14.51 -18.84
C LEU A 59 -3.75 14.31 -20.11
N MET A 60 -5.08 14.46 -20.05
CA MET A 60 -5.96 14.30 -21.21
C MET A 60 -5.76 15.37 -22.30
N TYR A 61 -5.10 16.48 -21.99
CA TYR A 61 -4.77 17.52 -22.96
C TYR A 61 -3.80 17.00 -24.02
N TYR A 62 -2.84 16.16 -23.64
CA TYR A 62 -1.82 15.60 -24.53
C TYR A 62 -2.18 14.17 -24.97
N ARG A 63 -3.11 14.05 -25.92
CA ARG A 63 -3.61 12.75 -26.42
C ARG A 63 -2.51 11.83 -26.99
N ALA A 64 -1.48 12.40 -27.62
CA ALA A 64 -0.36 11.63 -28.16
C ALA A 64 0.48 10.94 -27.07
N ASP A 65 0.74 11.65 -25.96
CA ASP A 65 1.47 11.09 -24.80
C ASP A 65 0.70 9.92 -24.20
N PHE A 66 -0.63 10.05 -24.08
CA PHE A 66 -1.49 8.97 -23.61
C PHE A 66 -1.41 7.69 -24.49
N LEU A 67 -1.46 7.85 -25.82
CA LEU A 67 -1.36 6.72 -26.75
C LEU A 67 0.02 6.07 -26.70
N MET A 68 1.09 6.88 -26.70
CA MET A 68 2.46 6.38 -26.59
C MET A 68 2.66 5.61 -25.29
N MET A 69 2.26 6.16 -24.15
CA MET A 69 2.35 5.49 -22.85
C MET A 69 1.60 4.16 -22.87
N THR A 70 0.36 4.15 -23.36
CA THR A 70 -0.44 2.92 -23.43
C THR A 70 0.24 1.84 -24.28
N PHE A 71 0.77 2.22 -25.45
CA PHE A 71 1.49 1.30 -26.33
C PHE A 71 2.76 0.74 -25.68
N PHE A 72 3.61 1.58 -25.09
CA PHE A 72 4.85 1.14 -24.46
C PHE A 72 4.60 0.30 -23.20
N THR A 73 3.59 0.65 -22.40
CA THR A 73 3.18 -0.18 -21.26
C THR A 73 2.76 -1.57 -21.74
N LEU A 74 1.88 -1.65 -22.74
CA LEU A 74 1.43 -2.94 -23.30
C LEU A 74 2.59 -3.76 -23.85
N LEU A 75 3.46 -3.15 -24.67
CA LEU A 75 4.63 -3.81 -25.23
C LEU A 75 5.57 -4.36 -24.13
N SER A 76 5.80 -3.56 -23.09
CA SER A 76 6.60 -3.97 -21.94
C SER A 76 5.97 -5.14 -21.18
N GLN A 77 4.65 -5.12 -20.97
CA GLN A 77 3.95 -6.21 -20.28
C GLN A 77 3.93 -7.50 -21.11
N VAL A 78 3.71 -7.40 -22.43
CA VAL A 78 3.79 -8.54 -23.34
C VAL A 78 5.20 -9.14 -23.33
N SER A 79 6.24 -8.31 -23.36
CA SER A 79 7.63 -8.76 -23.30
C SER A 79 7.95 -9.49 -22.00
N ASN A 80 7.49 -8.96 -20.86
CA ASN A 80 7.64 -9.61 -19.56
C ASN A 80 6.94 -10.98 -19.51
N LEU A 81 5.72 -11.07 -20.04
CA LEU A 81 4.99 -12.34 -20.10
C LEU A 81 5.64 -13.33 -21.07
N ALA A 82 6.20 -12.86 -22.19
CA ALA A 82 6.92 -13.70 -23.14
C ALA A 82 8.15 -14.36 -22.49
N VAL A 83 8.91 -13.60 -21.69
CA VAL A 83 10.05 -14.14 -20.92
C VAL A 83 9.59 -15.23 -19.95
N VAL A 84 8.51 -15.00 -19.20
CA VAL A 84 7.94 -16.03 -18.31
C VAL A 84 7.51 -17.27 -19.11
N GLY A 85 6.88 -17.08 -20.27
CA GLY A 85 6.49 -18.17 -21.17
C GLY A 85 7.67 -19.03 -21.63
N ILE A 86 8.76 -18.39 -22.07
CA ILE A 86 9.98 -19.07 -22.55
C ILE A 86 10.67 -19.87 -21.43
N ILE A 87 10.63 -19.38 -20.19
CA ILE A 87 11.18 -20.13 -19.05
C ILE A 87 10.39 -21.43 -18.86
N TYR A 88 9.07 -21.35 -18.94
CA TYR A 88 8.19 -22.49 -18.70
C TYR A 88 8.08 -23.49 -19.84
N THR A 89 8.46 -23.12 -21.07
CA THR A 89 8.64 -24.11 -22.14
C THR A 89 9.80 -25.06 -21.84
N ASN A 90 10.79 -24.63 -21.04
CA ASN A 90 11.95 -25.44 -20.68
C ASN A 90 11.80 -26.10 -19.29
N ILE A 91 11.10 -25.46 -18.36
CA ILE A 91 10.94 -25.94 -16.97
C ILE A 91 9.44 -26.07 -16.66
N PRO A 92 8.88 -27.28 -16.57
CA PRO A 92 7.43 -27.47 -16.41
C PRO A 92 6.89 -26.97 -15.05
N THR A 93 7.71 -27.01 -13.99
CA THR A 93 7.35 -26.43 -12.68
C THR A 93 8.56 -25.79 -12.02
N VAL A 94 8.40 -24.58 -11.50
CA VAL A 94 9.44 -23.86 -10.76
C VAL A 94 9.11 -23.90 -9.28
N GLY A 95 9.87 -24.67 -8.50
CA GLY A 95 9.63 -24.81 -7.05
C GLY A 95 8.24 -25.36 -6.70
N GLY A 96 7.66 -26.21 -7.56
CA GLY A 96 6.29 -26.71 -7.42
C GLY A 96 5.20 -25.70 -7.78
N TRP A 97 5.55 -24.63 -8.52
CA TRP A 97 4.60 -23.67 -9.08
C TRP A 97 4.42 -23.84 -10.58
N SER A 98 3.17 -23.97 -11.02
CA SER A 98 2.82 -24.01 -12.44
C SER A 98 2.79 -22.61 -13.07
N VAL A 99 2.79 -22.56 -14.41
CA VAL A 99 2.69 -21.30 -15.18
C VAL A 99 1.54 -20.42 -14.69
N TRP A 100 0.35 -21.03 -14.51
CA TRP A 100 -0.86 -20.34 -14.11
C TRP A 100 -0.77 -19.73 -12.72
N GLU A 101 -0.07 -20.41 -11.80
CA GLU A 101 0.15 -19.92 -10.45
C GLU A 101 1.17 -18.77 -10.43
N ILE A 102 2.18 -18.78 -11.31
CA ILE A 102 3.10 -17.65 -11.46
C ILE A 102 2.42 -16.44 -12.11
N LEU A 103 1.49 -16.65 -13.05
CA LEU A 103 0.67 -15.56 -13.58
C LEU A 103 -0.15 -14.88 -12.48
N LEU A 104 -0.60 -15.62 -11.46
CA LEU A 104 -1.23 -15.01 -10.29
C LEU A 104 -0.25 -14.13 -9.51
N LEU A 105 0.96 -14.61 -9.23
CA LEU A 105 2.00 -13.81 -8.55
C LEU A 105 2.31 -12.53 -9.32
N TYR A 106 2.50 -12.66 -10.64
CA TYR A 106 2.77 -11.55 -11.54
C TYR A 106 1.60 -10.55 -11.56
N GLY A 107 0.36 -11.04 -11.63
CA GLY A 107 -0.84 -10.21 -11.60
C GLY A 107 -0.96 -9.40 -10.31
N TYR A 108 -0.65 -9.99 -9.15
CA TYR A 108 -0.62 -9.27 -7.87
C TYR A 108 0.43 -8.14 -7.87
N LEU A 109 1.65 -8.42 -8.35
CA LEU A 109 2.72 -7.43 -8.45
C LEU A 109 2.32 -6.28 -9.39
N LEU A 110 1.85 -6.61 -10.59
CA LEU A 110 1.48 -5.63 -11.60
C LEU A 110 0.29 -4.77 -11.15
N PHE A 111 -0.69 -5.37 -10.49
CA PHE A 111 -1.83 -4.63 -9.92
C PHE A 111 -1.35 -3.65 -8.84
N SER A 112 -0.49 -4.12 -7.92
CA SER A 112 0.04 -3.27 -6.85
C SER A 112 0.84 -2.09 -7.38
N GLU A 113 1.63 -2.30 -8.44
CA GLU A 113 2.39 -1.25 -9.09
C GLU A 113 1.47 -0.25 -9.81
N GLY A 114 0.50 -0.75 -10.56
CA GLY A 114 -0.48 0.08 -11.25
C GLY A 114 -1.27 0.97 -10.28
N TRP A 115 -1.63 0.42 -9.12
CA TRP A 115 -2.31 1.17 -8.06
C TRP A 115 -1.49 2.34 -7.52
N VAL A 116 -0.20 2.12 -7.24
CA VAL A 116 0.69 3.18 -6.77
C VAL A 116 0.87 4.24 -7.85
N ASN A 117 1.10 3.82 -9.11
CA ASN A 117 1.34 4.76 -10.21
C ASN A 117 0.10 5.59 -10.58
N PHE A 118 -1.10 5.04 -10.37
CA PHE A 118 -2.32 5.78 -10.65
C PHE A 118 -2.71 6.72 -9.50
N PHE A 119 -2.70 6.25 -8.25
CA PHE A 119 -3.22 7.06 -7.13
C PHE A 119 -2.17 7.90 -6.39
N PHE A 120 -0.90 7.48 -6.44
CA PHE A 120 0.14 7.97 -5.55
C PHE A 120 1.47 8.22 -6.26
N GLN A 121 1.43 8.59 -7.54
CA GLN A 121 2.64 8.80 -8.34
C GLN A 121 3.54 9.92 -7.79
N GLY A 122 2.96 10.85 -7.03
CA GLY A 122 3.72 11.90 -6.36
C GLY A 122 4.81 11.37 -5.41
N SER A 123 4.66 10.13 -4.90
CA SER A 123 5.68 9.46 -4.08
C SER A 123 7.04 9.34 -4.78
N TRP A 124 7.05 9.10 -6.08
CA TRP A 124 8.28 9.00 -6.90
C TRP A 124 9.06 10.31 -6.98
N LYS A 125 8.35 11.44 -6.83
CA LYS A 125 8.89 12.77 -7.06
C LYS A 125 9.34 13.48 -5.79
N ILE A 126 9.27 12.84 -4.62
CA ILE A 126 9.67 13.45 -3.36
C ILE A 126 11.10 13.99 -3.42
N ALA A 127 12.04 13.22 -3.99
CA ALA A 127 13.41 13.70 -4.17
C ALA A 127 13.49 14.98 -5.00
N GLN A 128 12.71 15.08 -6.08
CA GLN A 128 12.66 16.30 -6.89
C GLN A 128 12.02 17.46 -6.12
N MET A 129 10.97 17.21 -5.35
CA MET A 129 10.28 18.22 -4.54
C MET A 129 11.17 18.79 -3.44
N VAL A 130 11.98 17.94 -2.79
CA VAL A 130 12.97 18.36 -1.79
C VAL A 130 14.00 19.29 -2.43
N ASN A 131 14.63 18.86 -3.53
CA ASN A 131 15.69 19.62 -4.18
C ASN A 131 15.23 20.93 -4.85
N LYS A 132 13.97 20.99 -5.30
CA LYS A 132 13.38 22.18 -5.95
C LYS A 132 12.61 23.10 -5.01
N SER A 133 12.67 22.84 -3.70
CA SER A 133 11.87 23.55 -2.69
C SER A 133 10.36 23.58 -2.92
N GLU A 134 9.80 22.61 -3.64
CA GLU A 134 8.35 22.55 -3.90
C GLU A 134 7.55 22.22 -2.62
N ILE A 135 8.22 21.70 -1.59
CA ILE A 135 7.63 21.34 -0.30
C ILE A 135 7.16 22.56 0.48
N ASP A 136 7.80 23.72 0.32
CA ASP A 136 7.40 24.98 0.96
C ASP A 136 5.94 25.33 0.64
N ARG A 137 5.54 25.14 -0.63
CA ARG A 137 4.17 25.35 -1.08
C ARG A 137 3.17 24.42 -0.38
N PHE A 138 3.60 23.21 -0.02
CA PHE A 138 2.74 22.25 0.68
C PHE A 138 2.62 22.58 2.18
N LEU A 139 3.67 23.14 2.79
CA LEU A 139 3.69 23.51 4.21
C LEU A 139 2.81 24.71 4.54
N VAL A 140 2.70 25.68 3.62
CA VAL A 140 1.85 26.87 3.82
C VAL A 140 0.35 26.55 3.67
N ARG A 141 0.00 25.47 2.97
CA ARG A 141 -1.39 25.07 2.77
C ARG A 141 -1.93 24.36 4.02
N PRO A 142 -3.18 24.65 4.46
CA PRO A 142 -3.79 24.01 5.64
C PRO A 142 -4.28 22.58 5.35
N LEU A 143 -3.42 21.75 4.76
CA LEU A 143 -3.69 20.37 4.35
C LEU A 143 -2.53 19.47 4.77
N PRO A 144 -2.77 18.19 5.10
CA PRO A 144 -1.70 17.27 5.45
C PRO A 144 -0.66 17.17 4.32
N THR A 145 0.60 17.51 4.60
CA THR A 145 1.68 17.58 3.61
C THR A 145 1.88 16.26 2.87
N GLY A 146 1.88 15.13 3.58
CA GLY A 146 2.04 13.80 2.98
C GLY A 146 0.96 13.45 1.96
N MET A 147 -0.29 13.85 2.23
CA MET A 147 -1.40 13.66 1.30
C MET A 147 -1.21 14.53 0.05
N GLN A 148 -0.78 15.78 0.20
CA GLN A 148 -0.52 16.68 -0.92
C GLN A 148 0.63 16.16 -1.80
N MET A 149 1.71 15.69 -1.16
CA MET A 149 2.87 15.12 -1.84
C MET A 149 2.48 13.85 -2.59
N ALA A 150 1.76 12.92 -1.96
CA ALA A 150 1.33 11.67 -2.59
C ALA A 150 0.37 11.90 -3.77
N ALA A 151 -0.55 12.86 -3.63
CA ALA A 151 -1.56 13.20 -4.63
C ALA A 151 -1.11 14.22 -5.68
N SER A 152 0.15 14.65 -5.64
CA SER A 152 0.67 15.73 -6.49
C SER A 152 0.66 15.38 -7.98
N ARG A 153 0.72 14.09 -8.32
CA ARG A 153 0.74 13.60 -9.70
C ARG A 153 -0.01 12.27 -9.80
N ILE A 154 -0.54 12.02 -10.99
CA ILE A 154 -1.04 10.73 -11.48
C ILE A 154 -0.29 10.45 -12.78
N ASP A 155 -0.01 9.18 -13.07
CA ASP A 155 0.35 8.74 -14.41
C ASP A 155 -0.66 7.68 -14.92
N PHE A 156 -1.11 7.82 -16.18
CA PHE A 156 -2.08 6.90 -16.80
C PHE A 156 -1.52 5.48 -17.01
N ASP A 157 -0.20 5.34 -17.04
CA ASP A 157 0.49 4.03 -17.02
C ASP A 157 -0.05 3.12 -15.90
N GLY A 158 -0.35 3.69 -14.72
CA GLY A 158 -0.89 2.92 -13.60
C GLY A 158 -2.24 2.27 -13.90
N LEU A 159 -3.14 3.00 -14.57
CA LEU A 159 -4.46 2.48 -14.95
C LEU A 159 -4.32 1.36 -16.00
N ASN A 160 -3.44 1.55 -16.98
CA ASN A 160 -3.15 0.54 -18.00
C ASN A 160 -2.63 -0.76 -17.36
N LYS A 161 -1.67 -0.66 -16.44
CA LYS A 161 -1.14 -1.80 -15.69
C LYS A 161 -2.20 -2.51 -14.86
N MET A 162 -3.09 -1.77 -14.20
CA MET A 162 -4.20 -2.36 -13.44
C MET A 162 -5.16 -3.17 -14.32
N ILE A 163 -5.53 -2.65 -15.50
CA ILE A 163 -6.40 -3.36 -16.45
C ILE A 163 -5.73 -4.65 -16.93
N ILE A 164 -4.46 -4.57 -17.33
CA ILE A 164 -3.69 -5.73 -17.78
C ILE A 164 -3.57 -6.76 -16.63
N ALA A 165 -3.27 -6.30 -15.42
CA ALA A 165 -3.16 -7.16 -14.24
C ALA A 165 -4.47 -7.88 -13.92
N LEU A 166 -5.62 -7.20 -14.00
CA LEU A 166 -6.93 -7.84 -13.82
C LEU A 166 -7.20 -8.90 -14.89
N GLY A 167 -6.79 -8.67 -16.14
CA GLY A 167 -6.84 -9.67 -17.20
C GLY A 167 -6.01 -10.91 -16.88
N ILE A 168 -4.75 -10.71 -16.47
CA ILE A 168 -3.83 -11.79 -16.10
C ILE A 168 -4.35 -12.57 -14.88
N LEU A 169 -4.80 -11.87 -13.83
CA LEU A 169 -5.37 -12.49 -12.63
C LEU A 169 -6.61 -13.33 -12.99
N SER A 170 -7.47 -12.83 -13.87
CA SER A 170 -8.66 -13.56 -14.32
C SER A 170 -8.31 -14.85 -15.06
N VAL A 171 -7.27 -14.83 -15.91
CA VAL A 171 -6.77 -16.02 -16.61
C VAL A 171 -6.15 -17.02 -15.63
N GLY A 172 -5.31 -16.56 -14.69
CA GLY A 172 -4.72 -17.41 -13.66
C GLY A 172 -5.78 -18.08 -12.78
N ILE A 173 -6.78 -17.31 -12.32
CA ILE A 173 -7.89 -17.79 -11.49
C ILE A 173 -8.68 -18.92 -12.18
N LYS A 174 -9.00 -18.75 -13.47
CA LYS A 174 -9.77 -19.73 -14.25
C LYS A 174 -9.02 -21.05 -14.38
N ASN A 175 -7.71 -21.00 -14.56
CA ASN A 175 -6.90 -22.20 -14.79
C ASN A 175 -6.44 -22.90 -13.50
N CYS A 176 -6.38 -22.20 -12.37
CA CYS A 176 -5.91 -22.75 -11.10
C CYS A 176 -6.94 -23.57 -10.29
N LYS A 177 -8.14 -23.88 -10.84
CA LYS A 177 -9.21 -24.65 -10.17
C LYS A 177 -9.39 -24.31 -8.68
N ILE A 178 -9.48 -23.02 -8.37
CA ILE A 178 -9.61 -22.53 -6.99
C ILE A 178 -11.02 -22.80 -6.48
N ASN A 179 -11.14 -23.47 -5.33
CA ASN A 179 -12.42 -23.63 -4.64
C ASN A 179 -12.84 -22.27 -4.05
N TRP A 180 -13.77 -21.59 -4.74
CA TRP A 180 -14.26 -20.27 -4.35
C TRP A 180 -15.25 -20.37 -3.20
N THR A 181 -14.95 -19.66 -2.11
CA THR A 181 -15.86 -19.41 -0.99
C THR A 181 -15.98 -17.91 -0.80
N ILE A 182 -17.07 -17.45 -0.17
CA ILE A 182 -17.29 -16.02 0.13
C ILE A 182 -16.09 -15.42 0.88
N ILE A 183 -15.50 -16.19 1.81
CA ILE A 183 -14.31 -15.81 2.57
C ILE A 183 -13.10 -15.58 1.64
N LYS A 184 -12.86 -16.45 0.66
CA LYS A 184 -11.76 -16.28 -0.29
C LYS A 184 -11.96 -15.10 -1.23
N ILE A 185 -13.19 -14.77 -1.61
CA ILE A 185 -13.48 -13.58 -2.43
C ILE A 185 -13.15 -12.31 -1.63
N LEU A 186 -13.64 -12.23 -0.38
CA LEU A 186 -13.33 -11.11 0.50
C LEU A 186 -11.81 -11.00 0.76
N TYR A 187 -11.14 -12.13 0.98
CA TYR A 187 -9.69 -12.18 1.13
C TYR A 187 -8.94 -11.75 -0.13
N PHE A 188 -9.39 -12.13 -1.33
CA PHE A 188 -8.79 -11.72 -2.60
C PHE A 188 -8.83 -10.19 -2.74
N VAL A 189 -9.99 -9.57 -2.51
CA VAL A 189 -10.12 -8.10 -2.58
C VAL A 189 -9.29 -7.41 -1.50
N ALA A 190 -9.34 -7.90 -0.25
CA ALA A 190 -8.56 -7.33 0.85
C ALA A 190 -7.04 -7.47 0.64
N SER A 191 -6.59 -8.61 0.09
CA SER A 191 -5.18 -8.85 -0.21
C SER A 191 -4.67 -7.95 -1.34
N LEU A 192 -5.46 -7.69 -2.39
CA LEU A 192 -5.08 -6.73 -3.43
C LEU A 192 -4.91 -5.30 -2.90
N LEU A 193 -5.83 -4.86 -2.04
CA LEU A 193 -5.74 -3.53 -1.42
C LEU A 193 -4.53 -3.42 -0.49
N THR A 194 -4.32 -4.41 0.37
CA THR A 194 -3.17 -4.42 1.30
C THR A 194 -1.84 -4.55 0.57
N ALA A 195 -1.74 -5.41 -0.46
CA ALA A 195 -0.57 -5.52 -1.33
C ALA A 195 -0.21 -4.17 -1.98
N SER A 196 -1.23 -3.45 -2.46
CA SER A 196 -1.06 -2.12 -3.05
C SER A 196 -0.59 -1.08 -2.02
N MET A 197 -1.13 -1.12 -0.80
CA MET A 197 -0.69 -0.24 0.30
C MET A 197 0.75 -0.54 0.75
N ILE A 198 1.13 -1.82 0.84
CA ILE A 198 2.50 -2.22 1.17
C ILE A 198 3.46 -1.70 0.08
N ARG A 199 3.13 -1.88 -1.20
CA ARG A 199 3.94 -1.36 -2.32
C ARG A 199 4.09 0.16 -2.25
N PHE A 200 3.01 0.89 -1.97
CA PHE A 200 3.05 2.33 -1.74
C PHE A 200 4.01 2.70 -0.62
N CYS A 201 3.91 2.05 0.54
CA CYS A 201 4.77 2.33 1.68
C CYS A 201 6.25 2.09 1.37
N MET A 202 6.59 1.00 0.65
CA MET A 202 7.97 0.72 0.27
C MET A 202 8.57 1.83 -0.60
N ILE A 203 7.84 2.26 -1.64
CA ILE A 203 8.29 3.36 -2.52
C ILE A 203 8.33 4.68 -1.75
N TRP A 204 7.35 4.93 -0.88
CA TRP A 204 7.27 6.13 -0.06
C TRP A 204 8.47 6.26 0.87
N LEU A 205 8.83 5.18 1.58
CA LEU A 205 9.96 5.13 2.49
C LEU A 205 11.28 5.34 1.75
N ALA A 206 11.48 4.60 0.65
CA ALA A 206 12.66 4.73 -0.19
C ALA A 206 12.80 6.17 -0.72
N SER A 207 11.69 6.80 -1.09
CA SER A 207 11.68 8.17 -1.59
C SER A 207 11.93 9.19 -0.49
N CYS A 208 11.36 9.01 0.72
CA CYS A 208 11.61 9.89 1.88
C CYS A 208 13.07 9.89 2.33
N MET A 209 13.87 8.88 2.03
CA MET A 209 15.31 8.91 2.32
C MET A 209 16.03 10.11 1.66
N SER A 210 15.44 10.72 0.63
CA SER A 210 15.97 11.95 0.03
C SER A 210 16.00 13.14 0.98
N PHE A 211 15.28 13.14 2.10
CA PHE A 211 15.41 14.18 3.12
C PHE A 211 16.76 14.14 3.86
N TRP A 212 17.46 13.00 3.83
CA TRP A 212 18.76 12.83 4.49
C TRP A 212 19.92 12.71 3.49
N MET A 213 19.64 12.34 2.25
CA MET A 213 20.65 12.24 1.18
C MET A 213 20.76 13.57 0.44
N GLN A 214 21.98 14.09 0.30
CA GLN A 214 22.25 15.25 -0.53
C GLN A 214 22.39 14.81 -1.99
N GLY A 215 21.43 15.17 -2.84
CA GLY A 215 21.52 14.90 -4.28
C GLY A 215 20.22 15.12 -5.05
N PRO A 216 20.29 15.57 -6.32
CA PRO A 216 19.13 15.91 -7.14
C PRO A 216 18.24 14.71 -7.50
N LYS A 217 18.78 13.49 -7.40
CA LYS A 217 18.09 12.23 -7.69
C LYS A 217 18.29 11.25 -6.55
N ASN A 218 17.22 10.59 -6.15
CA ASN A 218 17.24 9.45 -5.24
C ASN A 218 17.09 8.17 -6.06
N SER A 219 18.05 7.25 -5.95
CA SER A 219 18.04 5.95 -6.64
C SER A 219 17.43 4.82 -5.81
N LEU A 220 17.16 5.04 -4.51
CA LEU A 220 16.67 4.01 -3.60
C LEU A 220 15.28 3.48 -4.00
N ASN A 221 14.41 4.36 -4.50
CA ASN A 221 13.10 3.95 -5.01
C ASN A 221 13.21 3.01 -6.22
N TYR A 222 14.17 3.25 -7.12
CA TYR A 222 14.48 2.35 -8.23
C TYR A 222 15.09 1.03 -7.75
N LEU A 223 15.97 1.05 -6.74
CA LEU A 223 16.49 -0.18 -6.14
C LEU A 223 15.38 -1.05 -5.55
N VAL A 224 14.42 -0.45 -4.86
CA VAL A 224 13.24 -1.16 -4.33
C VAL A 224 12.41 -1.79 -5.47
N LEU A 225 12.30 -1.15 -6.64
CA LEU A 225 11.66 -1.78 -7.81
C LEU A 225 12.47 -2.95 -8.34
N SER A 226 13.77 -2.75 -8.57
CA SER A 226 14.63 -3.79 -9.14
C SER A 226 14.66 -5.05 -8.28
N VAL A 227 14.62 -4.90 -6.96
CA VAL A 227 14.48 -6.03 -6.04
C VAL A 227 13.08 -6.66 -6.15
N GLY A 228 12.04 -5.86 -6.41
CA GLY A 228 10.67 -6.33 -6.65
C GLY A 228 10.50 -7.18 -7.90
N GLU A 229 11.34 -7.00 -8.92
CA GLU A 229 11.34 -7.83 -10.14
C GLU A 229 11.65 -9.30 -9.83
N MET A 230 12.43 -9.56 -8.78
CA MET A 230 12.72 -10.92 -8.32
C MET A 230 11.49 -11.58 -7.69
N ALA A 231 10.54 -10.80 -7.16
CA ALA A 231 9.32 -11.32 -6.53
C ALA A 231 8.32 -11.94 -7.52
N LYS A 232 8.59 -11.87 -8.83
CA LYS A 232 7.83 -12.55 -9.89
C LYS A 232 7.89 -14.08 -9.75
N TYR A 233 8.96 -14.57 -9.15
CA TYR A 233 9.17 -16.00 -8.91
C TYR A 233 8.84 -16.38 -7.47
N PRO A 234 8.42 -17.63 -7.23
CA PRO A 234 8.00 -18.08 -5.90
C PRO A 234 9.17 -18.03 -4.92
N LEU A 235 8.90 -17.56 -3.70
CA LEU A 235 9.90 -17.32 -2.67
C LEU A 235 10.73 -18.58 -2.32
N ILE A 236 10.18 -19.77 -2.56
CA ILE A 236 10.78 -21.06 -2.20
C ILE A 236 12.11 -21.34 -2.91
N ILE A 237 12.33 -20.80 -4.11
CA ILE A 237 13.56 -21.00 -4.90
C ILE A 237 14.76 -20.26 -4.32
N TYR A 238 14.52 -19.25 -3.49
CA TYR A 238 15.58 -18.40 -2.96
C TYR A 238 16.26 -19.03 -1.73
N PRO A 239 17.57 -18.78 -1.52
CA PRO A 239 18.27 -19.16 -0.30
C PRO A 239 17.67 -18.45 0.92
N GLY A 240 17.88 -19.02 2.11
CA GLY A 240 17.28 -18.54 3.36
C GLY A 240 17.52 -17.03 3.64
N LEU A 241 18.70 -16.51 3.29
CA LEU A 241 19.02 -15.10 3.43
C LEU A 241 18.08 -14.20 2.61
N LEU A 242 17.87 -14.54 1.33
CA LEU A 242 16.97 -13.78 0.45
C LEU A 242 15.50 -13.92 0.89
N LYS A 243 15.11 -15.09 1.41
CA LYS A 243 13.78 -15.28 2.03
C LYS A 243 13.56 -14.33 3.22
N GLY A 244 14.58 -14.15 4.05
CA GLY A 244 14.56 -13.19 5.16
C GLY A 244 14.45 -11.75 4.67
N ILE A 245 15.21 -11.37 3.63
CA ILE A 245 15.16 -10.02 3.04
C ILE A 245 13.76 -9.72 2.47
N PHE A 246 13.20 -10.63 1.67
CA PHE A 246 11.86 -10.47 1.06
C PHE A 246 10.70 -10.58 2.05
N GLY A 247 10.94 -11.17 3.22
CA GLY A 247 9.98 -11.24 4.32
C GLY A 247 10.02 -10.01 5.21
N TYR A 248 11.20 -9.64 5.70
CA TYR A 248 11.33 -8.67 6.80
C TYR A 248 11.78 -7.28 6.38
N ILE A 249 12.70 -7.17 5.42
CA ILE A 249 13.30 -5.87 5.04
C ILE A 249 12.48 -5.22 3.92
N ILE A 250 12.21 -5.98 2.86
CA ILE A 250 11.47 -5.53 1.69
C ILE A 250 10.31 -6.52 1.50
N PRO A 251 9.14 -6.27 2.11
CA PRO A 251 8.06 -7.25 2.27
C PRO A 251 7.30 -7.59 0.96
N TYR A 252 8.03 -7.86 -0.12
CA TYR A 252 7.48 -8.30 -1.41
C TYR A 252 6.78 -9.66 -1.33
N ALA A 253 7.22 -10.53 -0.41
CA ALA A 253 6.55 -11.82 -0.18
C ALA A 253 5.07 -11.64 0.22
N TYR A 254 4.73 -10.55 0.91
CA TYR A 254 3.37 -10.23 1.33
C TYR A 254 2.51 -9.63 0.21
N ILE A 255 3.13 -9.15 -0.88
CA ILE A 255 2.40 -8.58 -2.02
C ILE A 255 1.85 -9.69 -2.92
N SER A 256 2.65 -10.71 -3.20
CA SER A 256 2.29 -11.77 -4.16
C SER A 256 2.28 -13.16 -3.54
N TYR A 257 3.40 -13.60 -2.94
CA TYR A 257 3.64 -14.99 -2.55
C TYR A 257 2.63 -15.54 -1.54
N TYR A 258 2.48 -14.88 -0.38
CA TYR A 258 1.55 -15.31 0.66
C TYR A 258 0.07 -15.26 0.21
N PRO A 259 -0.45 -14.13 -0.33
CA PRO A 259 -1.85 -14.07 -0.71
C PRO A 259 -2.21 -15.02 -1.86
N ALA A 260 -1.34 -15.17 -2.86
CA ALA A 260 -1.57 -16.14 -3.93
C ALA A 260 -1.49 -17.59 -3.41
N GLY A 261 -0.52 -17.90 -2.55
CA GLY A 261 -0.36 -19.23 -1.96
C GLY A 261 -1.58 -19.69 -1.15
N PHE A 262 -2.21 -18.78 -0.40
CA PHE A 262 -3.44 -19.08 0.34
C PHE A 262 -4.65 -19.31 -0.57
N LEU A 263 -4.79 -18.55 -1.66
CA LEU A 263 -5.87 -18.78 -2.63
C LEU A 263 -5.75 -20.15 -3.29
N LEU A 264 -4.51 -20.56 -3.60
CA LEU A 264 -4.18 -21.86 -4.16
C LEU A 264 -4.25 -23.02 -3.15
N GLY A 265 -4.40 -22.72 -1.85
CA GLY A 265 -4.45 -23.75 -0.80
C GLY A 265 -3.12 -24.47 -0.55
N LYS A 266 -1.98 -23.82 -0.83
CA LYS A 266 -0.65 -24.40 -0.54
C LYS A 266 -0.41 -24.46 0.97
N LYS A 267 0.33 -25.50 1.40
CA LYS A 267 0.68 -25.74 2.82
C LYS A 267 1.52 -24.59 3.38
N ASP A 268 1.40 -24.34 4.69
CA ASP A 268 2.17 -23.37 5.48
C ASP A 268 2.05 -21.87 5.10
N MET A 269 1.00 -21.50 4.37
CA MET A 269 0.76 -20.09 3.96
C MET A 269 -0.07 -19.28 4.97
N LEU A 270 -0.77 -19.95 5.89
CA LEU A 270 -1.65 -19.32 6.88
C LEU A 270 -0.96 -18.27 7.77
N PRO A 271 0.23 -18.54 8.36
CA PRO A 271 0.90 -17.56 9.22
C PRO A 271 1.26 -16.28 8.47
N GLY A 272 1.80 -16.40 7.25
CA GLY A 272 2.15 -15.25 6.42
C GLY A 272 0.93 -14.43 6.00
N CYS A 273 -0.20 -15.10 5.74
CA CYS A 273 -1.45 -14.40 5.40
C CYS A 273 -2.04 -13.63 6.57
N LEU A 274 -1.92 -14.15 7.79
CA LEU A 274 -2.35 -13.43 9.00
C LEU A 274 -1.46 -12.22 9.28
N LEU A 275 -0.16 -12.34 9.00
CA LEU A 275 0.81 -11.25 9.15
C LEU A 275 0.65 -10.14 8.09
N LEU A 276 -0.07 -10.36 7.00
CA LEU A 276 -0.30 -9.38 5.94
C LEU A 276 -0.87 -8.05 6.47
N PHE A 277 -1.90 -8.10 7.32
CA PHE A 277 -2.54 -6.89 7.86
C PHE A 277 -1.65 -6.18 8.89
N PRO A 278 -1.05 -6.86 9.89
CA PRO A 278 -0.06 -6.25 10.79
C PRO A 278 1.11 -5.61 10.06
N VAL A 279 1.67 -6.27 9.03
CA VAL A 279 2.79 -5.74 8.24
C VAL A 279 2.35 -4.48 7.50
N CYS A 280 1.17 -4.47 6.89
CA CYS A 280 0.62 -3.28 6.23
C CYS A 280 0.47 -2.10 7.21
N ILE A 281 -0.09 -2.34 8.40
CA ILE A 281 -0.25 -1.32 9.45
C ILE A 281 1.12 -0.81 9.93
N GLY A 282 2.07 -1.72 10.16
CA GLY A 282 3.44 -1.38 10.56
C GLY A 282 4.16 -0.52 9.52
N MET A 283 4.03 -0.87 8.24
CA MET A 283 4.60 -0.10 7.13
C MET A 283 3.96 1.29 6.98
N LEU A 284 2.65 1.41 7.15
CA LEU A 284 1.94 2.69 7.13
C LEU A 284 2.40 3.60 8.29
N TRP A 285 2.55 3.02 9.48
CA TRP A 285 3.08 3.74 10.64
C TRP A 285 4.52 4.20 10.40
N LEU A 286 5.39 3.31 9.91
CA LEU A 286 6.79 3.62 9.60
C LEU A 286 6.88 4.73 8.53
N SER A 287 6.02 4.69 7.51
CA SER A 287 5.93 5.71 6.45
C SER A 287 5.54 7.08 6.99
N ALA A 288 4.55 7.13 7.91
CA ALA A 288 4.13 8.37 8.55
C ALA A 288 5.23 8.95 9.45
N VAL A 289 5.93 8.11 10.21
CA VAL A 289 7.05 8.51 11.07
C VAL A 289 8.22 9.02 10.24
N CYS A 290 8.57 8.31 9.17
CA CYS A 290 9.65 8.67 8.26
C CYS A 290 9.38 10.05 7.64
N LEU A 291 8.17 10.29 7.13
CA LEU A 291 7.80 11.60 6.61
C LEU A 291 7.88 12.70 7.68
N LYS A 292 7.34 12.45 8.88
CA LYS A 292 7.36 13.45 9.96
C LYS A 292 8.80 13.83 10.34
N ARG A 293 9.70 12.85 10.43
CA ARG A 293 11.13 13.09 10.69
C ARG A 293 11.81 13.78 9.52
N GLY A 294 11.49 13.39 8.29
CA GLY A 294 12.04 13.99 7.08
C GLY A 294 11.67 15.48 6.96
N LEU A 295 10.40 15.82 7.20
CA LEU A 295 9.94 17.20 7.24
C LEU A 295 10.59 18.03 8.36
N GLY A 296 10.96 17.40 9.48
CA GLY A 296 11.68 18.09 10.56
C GLY A 296 13.14 18.41 10.24
N ARG A 297 13.73 17.72 9.26
CA ARG A 297 15.10 17.98 8.75
C ARG A 297 15.10 18.78 7.46
N TYR A 298 13.93 19.00 6.87
CA TYR A 298 13.80 19.68 5.60
C TYR A 298 14.22 21.15 5.74
N GLU A 299 15.22 21.55 4.96
CA GLU A 299 15.68 22.93 4.82
C GLU A 299 15.38 23.38 3.39
N SER A 300 14.77 24.56 3.25
CA SER A 300 14.48 25.11 1.92
C SER A 300 15.76 25.60 1.25
N ALA A 301 15.93 25.27 -0.02
CA ALA A 301 17.01 25.78 -0.86
C ALA A 301 16.86 27.26 -1.26
N GLY A 302 15.81 27.97 -0.81
CA GLY A 302 15.66 29.42 -0.99
C GLY A 302 15.61 29.91 -2.44
N ASN A 303 15.11 29.07 -3.36
CA ASN A 303 15.11 29.32 -4.80
C ASN A 303 13.74 29.81 -5.32
#